data_AF-Q1HAX2-F1
#
_entry.id   AF-Q1HAX2-F1
#
_cell.length_a   1.000
_cell.length_b   1.000
_cell.length_c   1.000
_cell.angle_alpha   90.00
_cell.angle_beta   90.00
_cell.angle_gamma   90.00
#
_symmetry.space_group_name_H-M   'P 1'
#
loop_
_entity.id
_entity.type
_entity.pdbx_description
1 polymer ?
#
loop_
_entity_poly.entity_id
_entity_poly.type
_entity_poly.pdbx_seq_one_letter_code
_entity_poly.pdbx_strand_id
1 'polypeptide(L)'
;MSAQPDPQAGFGIGSDTDQQETREWMDALSAVIDKEGPERAHFLLEQLLEHARQSSIDLPFSANTGYVNTIEPEKEAHCPGNIAIEKRLRAYMRWNAMAMVVRANRLNPADGGDLGGHIGSFASVASMFGAGFNHFWHAESEGHGGDLLYIQGHSAPGIYARAYLEGRLTEEQLDSFRQEVDGKGLSSYPHPKLMPEFWQFPTVSMGLGPLMAIYQARFLKYLHARGIANTENRKVWVFCGDGEMDEPESLGAIGLAARENLDNLVFVINCNLQRLDGPVRGNGKIVQELEGEFRGAGWNVIKLLWGNGWDELLRRDKSGKLKQLMMETLDGDYQAMKANDGAFVRKNFFGKYPETAKLVEHMTDEEVFELRRGGHEPAKVYAAFHAANEHKNQPTVLLVKTVKGYGMGKAGEGKNTVHQTKKLSDEDIKYIRDRFNIPIPDSQLAEIMVAITSTPSWNSANHQNSERGARPENPAYCAKQLLTAETKSIANSLS
;
A
#
# COMPACT_ATOMS: atom_id res chain seq x y z
N MET A 1 -18.71 -25.28 -21.80
CA MET A 1 -17.59 -26.03 -21.19
C MET A 1 -16.33 -25.25 -21.47
N SER A 2 -15.77 -24.57 -20.47
CA SER A 2 -14.41 -24.05 -20.56
C SER A 2 -13.43 -25.20 -20.36
N ALA A 3 -12.37 -25.26 -21.16
CA ALA A 3 -11.26 -26.17 -20.86
C ALA A 3 -10.62 -25.72 -19.53
N GLN A 4 -10.43 -26.65 -18.59
CA GLN A 4 -9.57 -26.36 -17.44
C GLN A 4 -8.11 -26.44 -17.91
N PRO A 5 -7.28 -25.43 -17.62
CA PRO A 5 -5.84 -25.60 -17.70
C PRO A 5 -5.42 -26.74 -16.77
N ASP A 6 -4.53 -27.61 -17.23
CA ASP A 6 -3.99 -28.69 -16.40
C ASP A 6 -3.18 -28.09 -15.22
N PRO A 7 -3.51 -28.38 -13.95
CA PRO A 7 -2.70 -27.95 -12.82
C PRO A 7 -1.25 -28.43 -12.86
N GLN A 8 -0.93 -29.45 -13.66
CA GLN A 8 0.44 -29.95 -13.87
C GLN A 8 1.26 -29.12 -14.87
N ALA A 9 0.69 -28.07 -15.48
CA ALA A 9 1.43 -27.13 -16.32
C ALA A 9 2.42 -26.22 -15.54
N GLY A 10 2.52 -26.38 -14.22
CA GLY A 10 3.54 -25.72 -13.39
C GLY A 10 4.90 -26.40 -13.50
N PHE A 11 5.79 -25.85 -14.33
CA PHE A 11 7.24 -26.12 -14.45
C PHE A 11 7.75 -27.42 -13.80
N GLY A 12 7.51 -28.53 -14.49
CA GLY A 12 8.10 -29.83 -14.14
C GLY A 12 9.60 -29.87 -14.39
N ILE A 13 10.39 -29.30 -13.48
CA ILE A 13 11.75 -29.79 -13.24
C ILE A 13 11.59 -31.26 -12.85
N GLY A 14 12.23 -32.17 -13.59
CA GLY A 14 12.20 -33.60 -13.28
C GLY A 14 12.72 -33.87 -11.86
N SER A 15 12.42 -35.05 -11.32
CA SER A 15 13.06 -35.51 -10.08
C SER A 15 14.57 -35.45 -10.26
N ASP A 16 15.26 -34.63 -9.45
CA ASP A 16 16.70 -34.39 -9.52
C ASP A 16 17.46 -35.72 -9.63
N THR A 17 18.07 -35.94 -10.79
CA THR A 17 18.71 -37.21 -11.15
C THR A 17 20.09 -37.35 -10.53
N ASP A 18 20.73 -36.24 -10.16
CA ASP A 18 22.01 -36.24 -9.44
C ASP A 18 22.09 -35.07 -8.46
N GLN A 19 21.66 -35.35 -7.21
CA GLN A 19 21.71 -34.40 -6.10
C GLN A 19 23.15 -34.03 -5.68
N GLN A 20 24.17 -34.79 -6.10
CA GLN A 20 25.57 -34.46 -5.84
C GLN A 20 26.03 -33.40 -6.84
N GLU A 21 25.78 -33.59 -8.15
CA GLU A 21 26.08 -32.57 -9.16
C GLU A 21 25.30 -31.26 -8.89
N THR A 22 23.98 -31.36 -8.69
CA THR A 22 23.12 -30.19 -8.39
C THR A 22 23.64 -29.42 -7.16
N ARG A 23 24.16 -30.12 -6.15
CA ARG A 23 24.77 -29.50 -4.97
C ARG A 23 26.11 -28.83 -5.29
N GLU A 24 26.99 -29.46 -6.07
CA GLU A 24 28.29 -28.89 -6.41
C GLU A 24 28.16 -27.59 -7.21
N TRP A 25 27.18 -27.49 -8.11
CA TRP A 25 26.82 -26.22 -8.78
C TRP A 25 26.34 -25.14 -7.79
N MET A 26 25.50 -25.50 -6.82
CA MET A 26 24.98 -24.57 -5.81
C MET A 26 26.06 -24.10 -4.81
N ASP A 27 26.92 -25.01 -4.36
CA ASP A 27 28.06 -24.70 -3.49
C ASP A 27 29.10 -23.84 -4.24
N ALA A 28 29.33 -24.07 -5.54
CA ALA A 28 30.18 -23.23 -6.37
C ALA A 28 29.63 -21.81 -6.57
N LEU A 29 28.33 -21.65 -6.87
CA LEU A 29 27.69 -20.33 -6.98
C LEU A 29 27.75 -19.56 -5.64
N SER A 30 27.49 -20.26 -4.53
CA SER A 30 27.58 -19.68 -3.18
C SER A 30 29.00 -19.20 -2.87
N ALA A 31 30.01 -19.99 -3.21
CA ALA A 31 31.41 -19.62 -3.02
C ALA A 31 31.86 -18.41 -3.86
N VAL A 32 31.21 -18.11 -4.98
CA VAL A 32 31.42 -16.86 -5.74
C VAL A 32 30.73 -15.69 -5.04
N ILE A 33 29.48 -15.84 -4.60
CA ILE A 33 28.73 -14.80 -3.88
C ILE A 33 29.48 -14.36 -2.62
N ASP A 34 30.01 -15.32 -1.84
CA ASP A 34 30.71 -15.06 -0.57
C ASP A 34 32.10 -14.42 -0.74
N LYS A 35 32.76 -14.57 -1.90
CA LYS A 35 34.15 -14.11 -2.12
C LYS A 35 34.27 -12.94 -3.07
N GLU A 36 33.52 -12.96 -4.17
CA GLU A 36 33.58 -11.99 -5.28
C GLU A 36 32.34 -11.09 -5.33
N GLY A 37 31.29 -11.42 -4.57
CA GLY A 37 30.08 -10.63 -4.44
C GLY A 37 28.99 -10.89 -5.50
N PRO A 38 27.82 -10.25 -5.33
CA PRO A 38 26.63 -10.54 -6.14
C PRO A 38 26.76 -10.11 -7.60
N GLU A 39 27.52 -9.05 -7.90
CA GLU A 39 27.76 -8.58 -9.27
C GLU A 39 28.51 -9.62 -10.10
N ARG A 40 29.53 -10.26 -9.51
CA ARG A 40 30.29 -11.33 -10.17
C ARG A 40 29.45 -12.58 -10.36
N ALA A 41 28.62 -12.94 -9.37
CA ALA A 41 27.70 -14.06 -9.48
C ALA A 41 26.64 -13.82 -10.58
N HIS A 42 26.09 -12.60 -10.68
CA HIS A 42 25.15 -12.21 -11.73
C HIS A 42 25.77 -12.34 -13.13
N PHE A 43 26.97 -11.80 -13.34
CA PHE A 43 27.71 -11.94 -14.60
C PHE A 43 27.91 -13.41 -15.00
N LEU A 44 28.31 -14.28 -14.06
CA LEU A 44 28.49 -15.70 -14.36
C LEU A 44 27.17 -16.38 -14.73
N LEU A 45 26.07 -16.04 -14.08
CA LEU A 45 24.74 -16.54 -14.45
C LEU A 45 24.35 -16.10 -15.86
N GLU A 46 24.57 -14.83 -16.25
CA GLU A 46 24.32 -14.39 -17.63
C GLU A 46 25.14 -15.18 -18.66
N GLN A 47 26.44 -15.42 -18.39
CA GLN A 47 27.28 -16.21 -19.29
C GLN A 47 26.82 -17.68 -19.39
N LEU A 48 26.37 -18.29 -18.29
CA LEU A 48 25.83 -19.66 -18.29
C LEU A 48 24.50 -19.75 -19.06
N LEU A 49 23.57 -18.81 -18.84
CA LEU A 49 22.30 -18.74 -19.55
C LEU A 49 22.51 -18.56 -21.06
N GLU A 50 23.47 -17.72 -21.46
CA GLU A 50 23.78 -17.45 -22.86
C GLU A 50 24.50 -18.65 -23.52
N HIS A 51 25.45 -19.29 -22.83
CA HIS A 51 26.09 -20.51 -23.33
C HIS A 51 25.09 -21.68 -23.51
N ALA A 52 24.11 -21.80 -22.59
CA ALA A 52 23.03 -22.77 -22.70
C ALA A 52 22.13 -22.51 -23.91
N ARG A 53 21.72 -21.25 -24.16
CA ARG A 53 20.98 -20.87 -25.39
C ARG A 53 21.75 -21.20 -26.66
N GLN A 54 23.03 -20.87 -26.71
CA GLN A 54 23.91 -21.20 -27.86
C GLN A 54 24.03 -22.71 -28.07
N SER A 55 23.91 -23.49 -26.99
CA SER A 55 23.86 -24.96 -27.01
C SER A 55 22.46 -25.52 -27.29
N SER A 56 21.48 -24.68 -27.67
CA SER A 56 20.07 -25.04 -27.90
C SER A 56 19.35 -25.65 -26.69
N ILE A 57 19.82 -25.37 -25.47
CA ILE A 57 19.12 -25.70 -24.23
C ILE A 57 18.05 -24.62 -24.01
N ASP A 58 16.79 -24.97 -24.23
CA ASP A 58 15.66 -24.06 -24.07
C ASP A 58 15.35 -23.82 -22.57
N LEU A 59 16.02 -22.81 -22.03
CA LEU A 59 15.80 -22.30 -20.68
C LEU A 59 14.53 -21.45 -20.65
N PRO A 60 13.44 -21.91 -19.99
CA PRO A 60 12.20 -21.13 -19.95
C PRO A 60 12.45 -19.79 -19.25
N PHE A 61 12.19 -18.70 -19.97
CA PHE A 61 12.35 -17.34 -19.46
C PHE A 61 11.36 -17.06 -18.31
N SER A 62 11.83 -17.22 -17.07
CA SER A 62 11.11 -16.71 -15.91
C SER A 62 11.33 -15.20 -15.80
N ALA A 63 10.34 -14.42 -16.24
CA ALA A 63 10.26 -13.00 -15.91
C ALA A 63 10.15 -12.78 -14.38
N ASN A 64 9.64 -13.78 -13.66
CA ASN A 64 9.30 -13.75 -12.25
C ASN A 64 10.45 -14.09 -11.32
N THR A 65 10.40 -13.50 -10.12
CA THR A 65 11.25 -13.84 -8.97
C THR A 65 10.42 -14.51 -7.87
N GLY A 66 11.08 -15.08 -6.87
CA GLY A 66 10.41 -15.75 -5.74
C GLY A 66 9.36 -14.84 -5.05
N TYR A 67 8.31 -15.44 -4.48
CA TYR A 67 7.17 -14.70 -3.92
C TYR A 67 7.46 -14.17 -2.50
N VAL A 68 8.53 -13.38 -2.40
CA VAL A 68 9.03 -12.68 -1.21
C VAL A 68 9.22 -11.17 -1.51
N ASN A 69 9.71 -10.40 -0.54
CA ASN A 69 10.06 -8.99 -0.76
C ASN A 69 11.28 -8.88 -1.70
N THR A 70 11.33 -7.84 -2.55
CA THR A 70 12.51 -7.53 -3.38
C THR A 70 13.68 -6.97 -2.56
N ILE A 71 13.37 -6.29 -1.45
CA ILE A 71 14.37 -5.76 -0.51
C ILE A 71 14.47 -6.75 0.66
N GLU A 72 15.69 -7.19 0.97
CA GLU A 72 15.99 -8.04 2.11
C GLU A 72 16.10 -7.20 3.39
N PRO A 73 15.77 -7.72 4.59
CA PRO A 73 15.72 -6.94 5.83
C PRO A 73 17.01 -6.17 6.15
N GLU A 74 18.15 -6.75 5.84
CA GLU A 74 19.49 -6.19 6.04
C GLU A 74 19.80 -5.02 5.08
N LYS A 75 18.96 -4.80 4.06
CA LYS A 75 19.05 -3.75 3.04
C LYS A 75 17.89 -2.74 3.13
N GLU A 76 17.01 -2.86 4.14
CA GLU A 76 15.89 -1.94 4.32
C GLU A 76 16.35 -0.58 4.87
N ALA A 77 16.07 0.49 4.11
CA ALA A 77 16.40 1.84 4.53
C ALA A 77 15.65 2.23 5.82
N HIS A 78 16.37 2.76 6.80
CA HIS A 78 15.79 3.17 8.09
C HIS A 78 14.84 4.35 7.93
N CYS A 79 13.61 4.23 8.44
CA CYS A 79 12.64 5.33 8.45
C CYS A 79 13.07 6.38 9.50
N PRO A 80 13.28 7.66 9.13
CA PRO A 80 13.69 8.71 10.06
C PRO A 80 12.55 9.22 10.95
N GLY A 81 11.30 8.81 10.68
CA GLY A 81 10.11 9.25 11.40
C GLY A 81 9.84 8.50 12.70
N ASN A 82 9.14 9.15 13.62
CA ASN A 82 8.64 8.48 14.82
C ASN A 82 7.45 7.57 14.47
N ILE A 83 7.75 6.30 14.20
CA ILE A 83 6.78 5.27 13.78
C ILE A 83 5.57 5.16 14.74
N ALA A 84 5.73 5.44 16.04
CA ALA A 84 4.62 5.41 16.99
C ALA A 84 3.64 6.58 16.77
N ILE A 85 4.15 7.81 16.69
CA ILE A 85 3.34 9.01 16.38
C ILE A 85 2.67 8.84 15.01
N GLU A 86 3.40 8.35 14.01
CA GLU A 86 2.80 8.11 12.68
C GLU A 86 1.73 7.00 12.69
N LYS A 87 1.92 5.92 13.47
CA LYS A 87 0.88 4.89 13.65
C LYS A 87 -0.37 5.52 14.29
N ARG A 88 -0.21 6.51 15.18
CA ARG A 88 -1.33 7.29 15.74
C ARG A 88 -2.01 8.22 14.73
N LEU A 89 -1.25 8.99 13.95
CA LEU A 89 -1.80 9.84 12.89
C LEU A 89 -2.53 9.03 11.81
N ARG A 90 -1.98 7.89 11.38
CA ARG A 90 -2.65 6.96 10.46
C ARG A 90 -3.92 6.34 11.06
N ALA A 91 -3.97 6.10 12.37
CA ALA A 91 -5.19 5.67 13.06
C ALA A 91 -6.30 6.74 12.98
N TYR A 92 -5.98 8.01 13.22
CA TYR A 92 -6.96 9.10 13.04
C TYR A 92 -7.40 9.27 11.58
N MET A 93 -6.49 9.17 10.60
CA MET A 93 -6.86 9.19 9.18
C MET A 93 -7.86 8.06 8.83
N ARG A 94 -7.62 6.85 9.33
CA ARG A 94 -8.52 5.68 9.14
C ARG A 94 -9.88 5.89 9.80
N TRP A 95 -9.89 6.40 11.03
CA TRP A 95 -11.12 6.71 11.76
C TRP A 95 -11.95 7.78 11.06
N ASN A 96 -11.34 8.91 10.67
CA ASN A 96 -12.05 10.02 10.02
C ASN A 96 -12.59 9.64 8.64
N ALA A 97 -11.84 8.86 7.85
CA ALA A 97 -12.32 8.35 6.56
C ALA A 97 -13.51 7.38 6.71
N MET A 98 -13.51 6.55 7.78
CA MET A 98 -14.64 5.71 8.15
C MET A 98 -15.84 6.57 8.60
N ALA A 99 -15.63 7.46 9.58
CA ALA A 99 -16.66 8.31 10.18
C ALA A 99 -17.38 9.17 9.12
N MET A 100 -16.63 9.82 8.22
CA MET A 100 -17.20 10.63 7.13
C MET A 100 -18.13 9.80 6.21
N VAL A 101 -17.67 8.63 5.74
CA VAL A 101 -18.48 7.75 4.89
C VAL A 101 -19.70 7.21 5.63
N VAL A 102 -19.58 6.90 6.92
CA VAL A 102 -20.68 6.38 7.73
C VAL A 102 -21.71 7.48 8.06
N ARG A 103 -21.29 8.69 8.46
CA ARG A 103 -22.18 9.86 8.70
C ARG A 103 -23.00 10.18 7.45
N ALA A 104 -22.34 10.29 6.30
CA ALA A 104 -22.99 10.52 5.01
C ALA A 104 -24.09 9.49 4.66
N ASN A 105 -23.98 8.25 5.12
CA ASN A 105 -24.90 7.15 4.76
C ASN A 105 -25.84 6.68 5.89
N ARG A 106 -25.61 7.09 7.15
CA ARG A 106 -26.48 6.83 8.32
C ARG A 106 -27.26 8.04 8.80
N LEU A 107 -26.72 9.25 8.67
CA LEU A 107 -27.25 10.46 9.31
C LEU A 107 -27.71 11.51 8.30
N ASN A 108 -26.96 11.70 7.21
CA ASN A 108 -27.12 12.87 6.32
C ASN A 108 -27.93 12.68 4.99
N PRO A 109 -28.55 11.52 4.62
CA PRO A 109 -29.36 11.45 3.40
C PRO A 109 -30.80 11.95 3.66
N ALA A 110 -31.14 13.13 3.15
CA ALA A 110 -32.45 13.78 3.38
C ALA A 110 -33.68 13.01 2.83
N ASP A 111 -33.46 12.08 1.90
CA ASP A 111 -34.46 11.20 1.29
C ASP A 111 -34.43 9.76 1.87
N GLY A 112 -33.52 9.48 2.82
CA GLY A 112 -33.26 8.13 3.33
C GLY A 112 -32.42 7.25 2.39
N GLY A 113 -31.86 7.80 1.32
CA GLY A 113 -31.08 7.11 0.30
C GLY A 113 -29.69 6.65 0.72
N ASP A 114 -28.77 6.64 -0.25
CA ASP A 114 -27.41 6.15 -0.09
C ASP A 114 -26.45 6.92 -1.03
N LEU A 115 -25.56 7.71 -0.46
CA LEU A 115 -24.60 8.54 -1.19
C LEU A 115 -23.38 7.73 -1.66
N GLY A 116 -23.20 6.50 -1.17
CA GLY A 116 -22.02 5.69 -1.41
C GLY A 116 -20.77 6.22 -0.67
N GLY A 117 -19.61 5.71 -1.08
CA GLY A 117 -18.32 5.96 -0.43
C GLY A 117 -17.63 4.65 -0.05
N HIS A 118 -16.30 4.69 0.09
CA HIS A 118 -15.49 3.48 0.20
C HIS A 118 -14.56 3.56 1.41
N ILE A 119 -14.84 2.74 2.42
CA ILE A 119 -14.00 2.62 3.62
C ILE A 119 -12.84 1.66 3.34
N GLY A 120 -13.15 0.51 2.73
CA GLY A 120 -12.22 -0.61 2.60
C GLY A 120 -10.99 -0.37 1.73
N SER A 121 -11.09 0.47 0.70
CA SER A 121 -9.95 0.79 -0.16
C SER A 121 -8.93 1.67 0.54
N PHE A 122 -9.33 2.82 1.11
CA PHE A 122 -8.38 3.67 1.86
C PHE A 122 -7.75 2.90 3.04
N ALA A 123 -8.54 2.09 3.74
CA ALA A 123 -8.04 1.22 4.80
C ALA A 123 -6.91 0.26 4.35
N SER A 124 -6.87 -0.12 3.07
CA SER A 124 -5.77 -0.94 2.53
C SER A 124 -4.49 -0.14 2.21
N VAL A 125 -4.61 1.14 1.84
CA VAL A 125 -3.48 1.98 1.36
C VAL A 125 -2.94 3.00 2.37
N ALA A 126 -3.62 3.25 3.50
CA ALA A 126 -3.28 4.33 4.43
C ALA A 126 -1.83 4.31 4.98
N SER A 127 -1.16 3.16 4.98
CA SER A 127 0.27 3.04 5.33
C SER A 127 1.18 3.73 4.30
N MET A 128 0.91 3.51 3.01
CA MET A 128 1.64 4.11 1.88
C MET A 128 1.39 5.62 1.82
N PHE A 129 0.15 6.04 2.03
CA PHE A 129 -0.18 7.47 2.16
C PHE A 129 0.54 8.13 3.35
N GLY A 130 0.60 7.47 4.51
CA GLY A 130 1.33 7.99 5.65
C GLY A 130 2.84 8.04 5.44
N ALA A 131 3.43 7.14 4.66
CA ALA A 131 4.84 7.23 4.29
C ALA A 131 5.08 8.40 3.33
N GLY A 132 4.29 8.49 2.25
CA GLY A 132 4.38 9.56 1.25
C GLY A 132 4.24 10.96 1.85
N PHE A 133 3.16 11.23 2.58
CA PHE A 133 2.88 12.54 3.19
C PHE A 133 3.87 12.99 4.28
N ASN A 134 4.65 12.06 4.85
CA ASN A 134 5.58 12.40 5.93
C ASN A 134 7.04 12.47 5.47
N HIS A 135 7.41 11.78 4.37
CA HIS A 135 8.82 11.55 4.01
C HIS A 135 9.18 11.77 2.54
N PHE A 136 8.24 11.76 1.59
CA PHE A 136 8.55 11.70 0.16
C PHE A 136 7.88 12.74 -0.72
N TRP A 137 6.70 13.24 -0.36
CA TRP A 137 5.92 14.14 -1.22
C TRP A 137 6.06 15.59 -0.83
N HIS A 138 6.50 16.39 -1.79
CA HIS A 138 6.72 17.82 -1.65
C HIS A 138 5.54 18.58 -2.26
N ALA A 139 4.99 19.53 -1.53
CA ALA A 139 4.11 20.54 -2.09
C ALA A 139 4.89 21.48 -3.03
N GLU A 140 4.16 22.26 -3.84
CA GLU A 140 4.77 23.38 -4.55
C GLU A 140 5.31 24.41 -3.53
N SER A 141 6.58 24.79 -3.71
CA SER A 141 7.34 25.61 -2.78
C SER A 141 8.52 26.28 -3.49
N GLU A 142 9.17 27.26 -2.83
CA GLU A 142 10.33 27.94 -3.40
C GLU A 142 11.46 26.94 -3.70
N GLY A 143 11.83 26.83 -4.98
CA GLY A 143 12.83 25.86 -5.45
C GLY A 143 12.30 24.46 -5.77
N HIS A 144 11.02 24.13 -5.46
CA HIS A 144 10.44 22.82 -5.80
C HIS A 144 9.00 22.93 -6.33
N GLY A 145 8.80 22.65 -7.62
CA GLY A 145 7.49 22.77 -8.29
C GLY A 145 6.41 21.75 -7.88
N GLY A 146 6.61 21.01 -6.80
CA GLY A 146 5.68 20.03 -6.23
C GLY A 146 5.61 18.69 -6.98
N ASP A 147 5.41 17.61 -6.23
CA ASP A 147 5.18 16.26 -6.76
C ASP A 147 3.73 16.08 -7.26
N LEU A 148 3.54 15.21 -8.25
CA LEU A 148 2.26 15.06 -8.96
C LEU A 148 1.61 13.73 -8.54
N LEU A 149 0.56 13.81 -7.72
CA LEU A 149 -0.03 12.65 -7.05
C LEU A 149 -1.34 12.22 -7.74
N TYR A 150 -1.27 11.18 -8.58
CA TYR A 150 -2.44 10.53 -9.17
C TYR A 150 -3.08 9.58 -8.15
N ILE A 151 -3.92 10.14 -7.30
CA ILE A 151 -4.57 9.43 -6.19
C ILE A 151 -5.67 8.50 -6.71
N GLN A 152 -5.62 7.21 -6.37
CA GLN A 152 -6.68 6.23 -6.60
C GLN A 152 -8.04 6.80 -6.17
N GLY A 153 -8.95 7.05 -7.12
CA GLY A 153 -10.08 7.95 -6.89
C GLY A 153 -10.95 7.57 -5.69
N HIS A 154 -11.26 6.28 -5.53
CA HIS A 154 -12.08 5.77 -4.43
C HIS A 154 -11.40 5.79 -3.05
N SER A 155 -10.11 6.16 -2.96
CA SER A 155 -9.39 6.39 -1.70
C SER A 155 -9.43 7.86 -1.22
N ALA A 156 -10.14 8.75 -1.94
CA ALA A 156 -10.37 10.16 -1.58
C ALA A 156 -10.80 10.41 -0.12
N PRO A 157 -11.66 9.57 0.53
CA PRO A 157 -11.98 9.72 1.97
C PRO A 157 -10.78 9.84 2.90
N GLY A 158 -9.66 9.17 2.58
CA GLY A 158 -8.42 9.27 3.36
C GLY A 158 -7.66 10.57 3.18
N ILE A 159 -7.82 11.23 2.03
CA ILE A 159 -7.20 12.52 1.73
C ILE A 159 -7.97 13.64 2.42
N TYR A 160 -9.31 13.60 2.40
CA TYR A 160 -10.14 14.50 3.20
C TYR A 160 -9.90 14.31 4.70
N ALA A 161 -9.81 13.06 5.16
CA ALA A 161 -9.44 12.75 6.54
C ALA A 161 -8.07 13.33 6.96
N ARG A 162 -7.05 13.29 6.07
CA ARG A 162 -5.75 13.93 6.32
C ARG A 162 -5.86 15.46 6.29
N ALA A 163 -6.56 16.03 5.31
CA ALA A 163 -6.74 17.47 5.17
C ALA A 163 -7.48 18.10 6.36
N TYR A 164 -8.46 17.40 6.95
CA TYR A 164 -9.11 17.80 8.21
C TYR A 164 -8.12 17.84 9.39
N LEU A 165 -7.28 16.81 9.55
CA LEU A 165 -6.24 16.77 10.58
C LEU A 165 -5.13 17.83 10.38
N GLU A 166 -5.01 18.37 9.16
CA GLU A 166 -4.15 19.50 8.80
C GLU A 166 -4.86 20.87 8.93
N GLY A 167 -6.12 20.91 9.34
CA GLY A 167 -6.92 22.14 9.44
C GLY A 167 -7.32 22.76 8.10
N ARG A 168 -7.17 22.04 6.99
CA ARG A 168 -7.48 22.50 5.62
C ARG A 168 -8.93 22.25 5.19
N LEU A 169 -9.70 21.49 5.97
CA LEU A 169 -11.14 21.27 5.80
C LEU A 169 -11.85 21.40 7.16
N THR A 170 -13.09 21.87 7.16
CA THR A 170 -13.95 21.95 8.36
C THR A 170 -14.85 20.72 8.49
N GLU A 171 -15.34 20.42 9.70
CA GLU A 171 -16.24 19.27 9.93
C GLU A 171 -17.52 19.34 9.09
N GLU A 172 -18.07 20.55 8.89
CA GLU A 172 -19.22 20.82 8.00
C GLU A 172 -18.99 20.30 6.57
N GLN A 173 -17.74 20.34 6.06
CA GLN A 173 -17.41 19.81 4.75
C GLN A 173 -17.36 18.27 4.74
N LEU A 174 -16.90 17.62 5.82
CA LEU A 174 -16.95 16.15 5.94
C LEU A 174 -18.39 15.64 6.06
N ASP A 175 -19.25 16.34 6.79
CA ASP A 175 -20.70 16.02 6.83
C ASP A 175 -21.36 16.20 5.45
N SER A 176 -20.89 17.18 4.68
CA SER A 176 -21.31 17.46 3.31
C SER A 176 -20.57 16.61 2.26
N PHE A 177 -19.93 15.49 2.65
CA PHE A 177 -19.30 14.57 1.70
C PHE A 177 -20.34 14.00 0.72
N ARG A 178 -20.06 14.17 -0.58
CA ARG A 178 -20.96 13.87 -1.72
C ARG A 178 -22.21 14.73 -1.81
N GLN A 179 -22.31 15.83 -1.05
CA GLN A 179 -23.42 16.79 -1.08
C GLN A 179 -22.90 18.18 -1.49
N GLU A 180 -22.50 18.31 -2.76
CA GLU A 180 -21.72 19.45 -3.27
C GLU A 180 -22.54 20.55 -3.98
N VAL A 181 -23.85 20.36 -4.18
CA VAL A 181 -24.73 21.27 -4.93
C VAL A 181 -24.76 22.68 -4.31
N ASP A 182 -24.83 22.78 -2.99
CA ASP A 182 -24.86 24.05 -2.26
C ASP A 182 -23.46 24.64 -1.98
N GLY A 183 -22.43 24.16 -2.68
CA GLY A 183 -21.07 24.73 -2.68
C GLY A 183 -20.22 24.46 -1.43
N LYS A 184 -20.75 23.77 -0.42
CA LYS A 184 -20.04 23.41 0.82
C LYS A 184 -19.49 21.98 0.86
N GLY A 185 -19.89 21.14 -0.09
CA GLY A 185 -19.58 19.71 -0.07
C GLY A 185 -18.16 19.33 -0.49
N LEU A 186 -17.84 18.05 -0.27
CA LEU A 186 -16.63 17.40 -0.77
C LEU A 186 -16.99 16.43 -1.89
N SER A 187 -16.36 16.57 -3.06
CA SER A 187 -16.62 15.72 -4.22
C SER A 187 -16.39 14.24 -3.92
N SER A 188 -17.13 13.38 -4.60
CA SER A 188 -17.07 11.92 -4.42
C SER A 188 -15.69 11.31 -4.68
N TYR A 189 -14.91 11.91 -5.59
CA TYR A 189 -13.60 11.49 -6.09
C TYR A 189 -12.77 12.72 -6.54
N PRO A 190 -11.51 12.56 -6.98
CA PRO A 190 -10.68 13.65 -7.51
C PRO A 190 -11.27 14.33 -8.74
N HIS A 191 -11.86 15.51 -8.55
CA HIS A 191 -12.56 16.27 -9.58
C HIS A 191 -12.13 17.75 -9.56
N PRO A 192 -11.07 18.12 -10.30
CA PRO A 192 -10.55 19.50 -10.35
C PRO A 192 -11.59 20.55 -10.78
N LYS A 193 -12.61 20.15 -11.57
CA LYS A 193 -13.67 21.06 -12.01
C LYS A 193 -14.68 21.41 -10.88
N LEU A 194 -14.75 20.58 -9.84
CA LEU A 194 -15.67 20.73 -8.70
C LEU A 194 -14.95 21.28 -7.46
N MET A 195 -13.70 20.86 -7.22
CA MET A 195 -12.81 21.39 -6.17
C MET A 195 -11.48 21.89 -6.76
N PRO A 196 -11.47 23.06 -7.44
CA PRO A 196 -10.30 23.55 -8.18
C PRO A 196 -9.10 23.92 -7.32
N GLU A 197 -9.31 24.19 -6.03
CA GLU A 197 -8.25 24.52 -5.06
C GLU A 197 -7.77 23.30 -4.25
N PHE A 198 -8.22 22.08 -4.61
CA PHE A 198 -7.90 20.86 -3.86
C PHE A 198 -7.45 19.68 -4.73
N TRP A 199 -8.14 19.41 -5.84
CA TRP A 199 -7.85 18.26 -6.71
C TRP A 199 -7.14 18.68 -8.00
N GLN A 200 -6.09 17.95 -8.38
CA GLN A 200 -5.29 18.23 -9.58
C GLN A 200 -5.55 17.24 -10.74
N PHE A 201 -5.68 15.95 -10.45
CA PHE A 201 -5.75 14.89 -11.48
C PHE A 201 -6.98 14.00 -11.29
N PRO A 202 -7.85 13.81 -12.31
CA PRO A 202 -8.99 12.92 -12.23
C PRO A 202 -8.61 11.46 -12.50
N THR A 203 -9.08 10.54 -11.66
CA THR A 203 -8.55 9.16 -11.58
C THR A 203 -9.59 8.07 -11.33
N VAL A 204 -10.87 8.40 -11.15
CA VAL A 204 -11.91 7.39 -10.82
C VAL A 204 -12.35 6.55 -12.02
N SER A 205 -12.22 7.09 -13.24
CA SER A 205 -12.21 6.27 -14.44
C SER A 205 -10.88 5.54 -14.49
N MET A 206 -10.91 4.25 -14.20
CA MET A 206 -9.72 3.39 -14.08
C MET A 206 -8.93 3.34 -15.40
N GLY A 207 -7.64 3.04 -15.32
CA GLY A 207 -6.73 2.99 -16.48
C GLY A 207 -6.30 4.36 -17.02
N LEU A 208 -7.17 5.38 -17.00
CA LEU A 208 -6.81 6.73 -17.42
C LEU A 208 -5.74 7.35 -16.50
N GLY A 209 -5.77 7.06 -15.20
CA GLY A 209 -4.77 7.52 -14.23
C GLY A 209 -3.34 7.07 -14.59
N PRO A 210 -3.07 5.75 -14.66
CA PRO A 210 -1.81 5.19 -15.15
C PRO A 210 -1.34 5.78 -16.49
N LEU A 211 -2.22 5.82 -17.49
CA LEU A 211 -1.90 6.30 -18.83
C LEU A 211 -1.50 7.78 -18.82
N MET A 212 -2.31 8.65 -18.21
CA MET A 212 -2.02 10.08 -18.12
C MET A 212 -0.72 10.34 -17.35
N ALA A 213 -0.44 9.59 -16.28
CA ALA A 213 0.76 9.78 -15.48
C ALA A 213 2.06 9.45 -16.23
N ILE A 214 2.06 8.43 -17.11
CA ILE A 214 3.20 8.12 -18.00
C ILE A 214 3.51 9.33 -18.89
N TYR A 215 2.48 9.89 -19.56
CA TYR A 215 2.64 11.07 -20.41
C TYR A 215 2.96 12.34 -19.62
N GLN A 216 2.49 12.47 -18.38
CA GLN A 216 2.80 13.59 -17.50
C GLN A 216 4.26 13.56 -17.03
N ALA A 217 4.80 12.41 -16.64
CA ALA A 217 6.22 12.26 -16.28
C ALA A 217 7.13 12.56 -17.47
N ARG A 218 6.75 12.08 -18.66
CA ARG A 218 7.38 12.42 -19.94
C ARG A 218 7.32 13.92 -20.25
N PHE A 219 6.19 14.58 -19.98
CA PHE A 219 6.03 16.00 -20.23
C PHE A 219 6.90 16.87 -19.31
N LEU A 220 7.12 16.47 -18.06
CA LEU A 220 8.10 17.12 -17.18
C LEU A 220 9.51 17.03 -17.78
N LYS A 221 9.97 15.81 -18.13
CA LYS A 221 11.26 15.59 -18.80
C LYS A 221 11.42 16.46 -20.06
N TYR A 222 10.36 16.59 -20.87
CA TYR A 222 10.31 17.49 -22.02
C TYR A 222 10.44 18.98 -21.64
N LEU A 223 9.72 19.47 -20.63
CA LEU A 223 9.79 20.87 -20.20
C LEU A 223 11.20 21.26 -19.72
N HIS A 224 11.84 20.41 -18.92
CA HIS A 224 13.22 20.60 -18.47
C HIS A 224 14.21 20.51 -19.63
N ALA A 225 14.15 19.46 -20.46
CA ALA A 225 15.06 19.28 -21.60
C ALA A 225 14.91 20.38 -22.69
N ARG A 226 13.79 21.11 -22.70
CA ARG A 226 13.55 22.28 -23.56
C ARG A 226 13.89 23.62 -22.91
N GLY A 227 14.30 23.64 -21.64
CA GLY A 227 14.60 24.87 -20.89
C GLY A 227 13.36 25.74 -20.61
N ILE A 228 12.16 25.17 -20.64
CA ILE A 228 10.88 25.89 -20.47
C ILE A 228 10.57 26.11 -18.99
N ALA A 229 10.84 25.10 -18.16
CA ALA A 229 10.73 25.16 -16.71
C ALA A 229 11.72 24.16 -16.10
N ASN A 230 12.31 24.46 -14.94
CA ASN A 230 13.05 23.41 -14.23
C ASN A 230 12.05 22.45 -13.57
N THR A 231 12.14 21.17 -13.92
CA THR A 231 11.34 20.08 -13.31
C THR A 231 12.23 18.99 -12.71
N GLU A 232 13.48 19.30 -12.40
CA GLU A 232 14.33 18.44 -11.56
C GLU A 232 13.64 18.13 -10.23
N ASN A 233 13.99 16.97 -9.66
CA ASN A 233 13.52 16.43 -8.37
C ASN A 233 12.01 16.10 -8.27
N ARG A 234 11.14 16.74 -9.07
CA ARG A 234 9.70 16.44 -9.15
C ARG A 234 9.44 15.01 -9.64
N LYS A 235 8.70 14.22 -8.86
CA LYS A 235 8.19 12.89 -9.27
C LYS A 235 6.68 12.89 -9.51
N VAL A 236 6.26 12.00 -10.39
CA VAL A 236 4.86 11.61 -10.61
C VAL A 236 4.62 10.29 -9.90
N TRP A 237 3.68 10.28 -8.94
CA TRP A 237 3.32 9.09 -8.16
C TRP A 237 1.89 8.67 -8.53
N VAL A 238 1.70 7.39 -8.81
CA VAL A 238 0.41 6.83 -9.28
C VAL A 238 -0.07 5.75 -8.35
N PHE A 239 -1.28 5.88 -7.81
CA PHE A 239 -1.91 4.86 -6.98
C PHE A 239 -2.94 4.10 -7.78
N CYS A 240 -2.66 2.83 -8.07
CA CYS A 240 -3.50 1.96 -8.89
C CYS A 240 -4.12 0.85 -8.05
N GLY A 241 -5.31 0.37 -8.44
CA GLY A 241 -5.80 -0.94 -7.99
C GLY A 241 -5.12 -2.07 -8.76
N ASP A 242 -4.90 -3.22 -8.12
CA ASP A 242 -4.52 -4.44 -8.85
C ASP A 242 -5.62 -4.87 -9.85
N GLY A 243 -6.88 -4.76 -9.45
CA GLY A 243 -8.04 -4.95 -10.34
C GLY A 243 -8.28 -3.83 -11.37
N GLU A 244 -7.55 -2.72 -11.30
CA GLU A 244 -7.55 -1.65 -12.31
C GLU A 244 -6.53 -1.94 -13.42
N MET A 245 -5.57 -2.84 -13.18
CA MET A 245 -4.62 -3.27 -14.22
C MET A 245 -5.26 -4.19 -15.28
N ASP A 246 -6.52 -4.61 -15.08
CA ASP A 246 -7.33 -5.28 -16.10
C ASP A 246 -7.73 -4.33 -17.26
N GLU A 247 -7.66 -3.00 -17.07
CA GLU A 247 -7.99 -2.01 -18.11
C GLU A 247 -6.84 -1.88 -19.14
N PRO A 248 -7.09 -1.89 -20.46
CA PRO A 248 -6.05 -1.80 -21.49
C PRO A 248 -5.13 -0.57 -21.37
N GLU A 249 -5.68 0.56 -20.91
CA GLU A 249 -4.96 1.81 -20.67
C GLU A 249 -3.93 1.71 -19.53
N SER A 250 -4.18 0.85 -18.55
CA SER A 250 -3.28 0.65 -17.39
C SER A 250 -1.92 0.07 -17.77
N LEU A 251 -1.89 -0.79 -18.79
CA LEU A 251 -0.70 -1.53 -19.22
C LEU A 251 -0.22 -1.12 -20.62
N GLY A 252 -1.11 -0.72 -21.54
CA GLY A 252 -0.79 -0.51 -22.95
C GLY A 252 0.28 0.55 -23.27
N ALA A 253 0.65 1.40 -22.30
CA ALA A 253 1.69 2.42 -22.44
C ALA A 253 2.96 2.17 -21.61
N ILE A 254 3.07 1.11 -20.79
CA ILE A 254 4.20 0.98 -19.85
C ILE A 254 5.57 0.90 -20.58
N GLY A 255 5.62 0.29 -21.77
CA GLY A 255 6.82 0.27 -22.61
C GLY A 255 7.23 1.63 -23.19
N LEU A 256 6.42 2.69 -23.07
CA LEU A 256 6.86 4.07 -23.35
C LEU A 256 7.72 4.63 -22.19
N ALA A 257 7.34 4.36 -20.94
CA ALA A 257 8.04 4.90 -19.78
C ALA A 257 9.48 4.37 -19.66
N ALA A 258 9.71 3.11 -20.04
CA ALA A 258 11.04 2.53 -20.14
C ALA A 258 11.87 3.16 -21.26
N ARG A 259 11.33 3.28 -22.49
CA ARG A 259 12.03 3.88 -23.64
C ARG A 259 12.43 5.34 -23.44
N GLU A 260 11.68 6.09 -22.63
CA GLU A 260 11.93 7.51 -22.33
C GLU A 260 12.68 7.70 -20.99
N ASN A 261 13.16 6.63 -20.35
CA ASN A 261 13.92 6.64 -19.08
C ASN A 261 13.25 7.47 -17.97
N LEU A 262 11.96 7.22 -17.72
CA LEU A 262 11.11 7.99 -16.79
C LEU A 262 11.33 7.61 -15.32
N ASP A 263 12.54 7.78 -14.78
CA ASP A 263 12.84 7.65 -13.34
C ASP A 263 12.13 8.67 -12.43
N ASN A 264 11.50 9.68 -13.04
CA ASN A 264 10.56 10.58 -12.38
C ASN A 264 9.13 10.02 -12.30
N LEU A 265 8.90 8.74 -12.64
CA LEU A 265 7.63 8.04 -12.53
C LEU A 265 7.71 6.88 -11.53
N VAL A 266 6.79 6.86 -10.57
CA VAL A 266 6.59 5.73 -9.64
C VAL A 266 5.14 5.27 -9.67
N PHE A 267 4.91 4.05 -10.12
CA PHE A 267 3.61 3.36 -9.93
C PHE A 267 3.58 2.69 -8.56
N VAL A 268 2.43 2.72 -7.90
CA VAL A 268 2.16 2.09 -6.60
C VAL A 268 0.87 1.29 -6.72
N ILE A 269 1.02 0.00 -7.05
CA ILE A 269 -0.11 -0.90 -7.28
C ILE A 269 -0.50 -1.56 -5.96
N ASN A 270 -1.74 -1.33 -5.54
CA ASN A 270 -2.31 -1.84 -4.31
C ASN A 270 -2.81 -3.29 -4.49
N CYS A 271 -1.88 -4.24 -4.37
CA CYS A 271 -2.10 -5.68 -4.49
C CYS A 271 -2.85 -6.26 -3.27
N ASN A 272 -4.11 -5.85 -3.12
CA ASN A 272 -5.05 -6.30 -2.09
C ASN A 272 -5.71 -7.65 -2.44
N LEU A 273 -5.43 -8.15 -3.65
CA LEU A 273 -5.85 -9.37 -4.34
C LEU A 273 -7.30 -9.39 -4.82
N GLN A 274 -8.04 -8.28 -4.77
CA GLN A 274 -9.47 -8.21 -5.07
C GLN A 274 -9.86 -6.97 -5.88
N ARG A 275 -10.72 -7.19 -6.89
CA ARG A 275 -11.53 -6.14 -7.54
C ARG A 275 -12.86 -5.98 -6.79
N LEU A 276 -13.90 -5.47 -7.45
CA LEU A 276 -15.21 -5.24 -6.82
C LEU A 276 -15.82 -6.52 -6.23
N ASP A 277 -16.16 -7.49 -7.10
CA ASP A 277 -16.99 -8.64 -6.75
C ASP A 277 -16.20 -9.91 -6.35
N GLY A 278 -14.86 -9.85 -6.33
CA GLY A 278 -14.02 -10.96 -5.91
C GLY A 278 -12.55 -10.81 -6.25
N PRO A 279 -11.76 -11.91 -6.17
CA PRO A 279 -10.35 -11.90 -6.51
C PRO A 279 -10.05 -11.47 -7.95
N VAL A 280 -8.90 -10.84 -8.18
CA VAL A 280 -8.46 -10.43 -9.53
C VAL A 280 -7.99 -11.64 -10.36
N ARG A 281 -7.20 -12.52 -9.73
CA ARG A 281 -6.67 -13.77 -10.31
C ARG A 281 -6.81 -14.92 -9.30
N GLY A 282 -8.04 -15.29 -8.94
CA GLY A 282 -8.29 -16.28 -7.86
C GLY A 282 -7.54 -17.60 -7.99
N ASN A 283 -7.43 -18.13 -9.21
CA ASN A 283 -6.69 -19.37 -9.53
C ASN A 283 -5.24 -19.09 -9.99
N GLY A 284 -4.69 -17.92 -9.67
CA GLY A 284 -3.39 -17.43 -10.13
C GLY A 284 -2.75 -16.51 -9.10
N LYS A 285 -1.89 -15.59 -9.56
CA LYS A 285 -1.11 -14.67 -8.72
C LYS A 285 -0.93 -13.31 -9.42
N ILE A 286 -1.81 -12.34 -9.20
CA ILE A 286 -1.77 -11.02 -9.90
C ILE A 286 -0.45 -10.29 -9.69
N VAL A 287 0.18 -10.45 -8.51
CA VAL A 287 1.52 -9.92 -8.21
C VAL A 287 2.61 -10.51 -9.11
N GLN A 288 2.50 -11.78 -9.51
CA GLN A 288 3.46 -12.40 -10.44
C GLN A 288 3.15 -12.01 -11.89
N GLU A 289 1.88 -11.94 -12.27
CA GLU A 289 1.46 -11.44 -13.59
C GLU A 289 2.04 -10.04 -13.84
N LEU A 290 1.79 -9.10 -12.93
CA LEU A 290 2.32 -7.74 -12.99
C LEU A 290 3.85 -7.66 -12.86
N GLU A 291 4.50 -8.53 -12.07
CA GLU A 291 5.97 -8.58 -12.07
C GLU A 291 6.51 -8.96 -13.46
N GLY A 292 5.90 -9.95 -14.11
CA GLY A 292 6.32 -10.40 -15.43
C GLY A 292 6.14 -9.33 -16.51
N GLU A 293 4.98 -8.69 -16.54
CA GLU A 293 4.66 -7.62 -17.48
C GLU A 293 5.57 -6.40 -17.33
N PHE A 294 5.73 -5.88 -16.12
CA PHE A 294 6.55 -4.69 -15.88
C PHE A 294 8.04 -4.96 -16.06
N ARG A 295 8.57 -6.14 -15.66
CA ARG A 295 9.97 -6.53 -15.96
C ARG A 295 10.19 -6.72 -17.46
N GLY A 296 9.25 -7.38 -18.15
CA GLY A 296 9.29 -7.55 -19.62
C GLY A 296 9.21 -6.22 -20.37
N ALA A 297 8.50 -5.24 -19.84
CA ALA A 297 8.45 -3.87 -20.36
C ALA A 297 9.67 -2.99 -19.99
N GLY A 298 10.64 -3.52 -19.23
CA GLY A 298 11.85 -2.80 -18.83
C GLY A 298 11.63 -1.78 -17.70
N TRP A 299 10.86 -2.13 -16.66
CA TRP A 299 10.72 -1.34 -15.43
C TRP A 299 11.50 -1.96 -14.26
N ASN A 300 11.86 -1.12 -13.29
CA ASN A 300 12.29 -1.56 -11.97
C ASN A 300 11.06 -2.03 -11.17
N VAL A 301 11.07 -3.26 -10.66
CA VAL A 301 9.94 -3.88 -9.95
C VAL A 301 10.33 -4.22 -8.51
N ILE A 302 9.68 -3.55 -7.56
CA ILE A 302 9.88 -3.76 -6.12
C ILE A 302 8.60 -4.38 -5.55
N LYS A 303 8.68 -5.66 -5.16
CA LYS A 303 7.63 -6.37 -4.45
C LYS A 303 7.74 -6.14 -2.94
N LEU A 304 6.65 -5.72 -2.32
CA LEU A 304 6.51 -5.60 -0.87
C LEU A 304 5.35 -6.48 -0.41
N LEU A 305 5.66 -7.74 -0.06
CA LEU A 305 4.67 -8.80 0.13
C LEU A 305 4.42 -9.14 1.60
N TRP A 306 5.45 -9.05 2.44
CA TRP A 306 5.48 -9.60 3.80
C TRP A 306 6.02 -8.59 4.81
N GLY A 307 5.38 -8.48 5.98
CA GLY A 307 5.83 -7.64 7.10
C GLY A 307 6.82 -8.36 8.03
N ASN A 308 7.40 -7.63 8.99
CA ASN A 308 8.57 -8.06 9.78
C ASN A 308 8.48 -9.44 10.44
N GLY A 309 7.28 -9.89 10.84
CA GLY A 309 7.09 -11.22 11.43
C GLY A 309 7.48 -12.40 10.51
N TRP A 310 7.54 -12.18 9.20
CA TRP A 310 7.99 -13.18 8.23
C TRP A 310 9.52 -13.26 8.08
N ASP A 311 10.25 -12.20 8.43
CA ASP A 311 11.71 -12.12 8.21
C ASP A 311 12.45 -13.21 8.99
N GLU A 312 12.07 -13.42 10.25
CA GLU A 312 12.61 -14.45 11.14
C GLU A 312 12.21 -15.87 10.70
N LEU A 313 11.02 -16.05 10.11
CA LEU A 313 10.60 -17.35 9.56
C LEU A 313 11.39 -17.68 8.29
N LEU A 314 11.58 -16.71 7.39
CA LEU A 314 12.36 -16.84 6.15
C LEU A 314 13.86 -17.02 6.43
N ARG A 315 14.40 -16.40 7.49
CA ARG A 315 15.80 -16.57 7.92
C ARG A 315 16.05 -17.92 8.61
N ARG A 316 15.05 -18.47 9.32
CA ARG A 316 15.09 -19.81 9.94
C ARG A 316 14.91 -20.94 8.93
N ASP A 317 14.17 -20.74 7.85
CA ASP A 317 13.96 -21.75 6.81
C ASP A 317 15.24 -22.08 6.02
N LYS A 318 15.95 -23.13 6.45
CA LYS A 318 17.09 -23.69 5.70
C LYS A 318 16.69 -24.74 4.65
N SER A 319 15.40 -25.06 4.54
CA SER A 319 14.86 -26.01 3.54
C SER A 319 14.39 -25.33 2.25
N GLY A 320 14.14 -24.02 2.30
CA GLY A 320 13.51 -23.26 1.22
C GLY A 320 12.00 -23.52 1.05
N LYS A 321 11.41 -24.44 1.84
CA LYS A 321 9.99 -24.83 1.73
C LYS A 321 9.02 -23.69 2.02
N LEU A 322 9.39 -22.71 2.85
CA LEU A 322 8.55 -21.52 3.04
C LEU A 322 8.53 -20.66 1.78
N LYS A 323 9.67 -20.50 1.10
CA LYS A 323 9.73 -19.80 -0.20
C LYS A 323 8.99 -20.57 -1.29
N GLN A 324 9.09 -21.91 -1.32
CA GLN A 324 8.31 -22.77 -2.23
C GLN A 324 6.80 -22.62 -1.98
N LEU A 325 6.36 -22.81 -0.73
CA LEU A 325 4.97 -22.66 -0.28
C LEU A 325 4.39 -21.29 -0.63
N MET A 326 5.17 -20.21 -0.43
CA MET A 326 4.79 -18.86 -0.84
C MET A 326 4.63 -18.72 -2.36
N MET A 327 5.45 -19.42 -3.15
CA MET A 327 5.38 -19.38 -4.61
C MET A 327 4.17 -20.12 -5.16
N GLU A 328 3.86 -21.31 -4.65
CA GLU A 328 2.76 -22.16 -5.14
C GLU A 328 1.35 -21.77 -4.63
N THR A 329 1.25 -21.08 -3.49
CA THR A 329 -0.05 -20.68 -2.91
C THR A 329 -0.74 -19.62 -3.77
N LEU A 330 -2.00 -19.85 -4.17
CA LEU A 330 -2.73 -18.96 -5.08
C LEU A 330 -3.34 -17.76 -4.35
N ASP A 331 -3.71 -16.71 -5.08
CA ASP A 331 -4.35 -15.54 -4.49
C ASP A 331 -5.70 -15.88 -3.83
N GLY A 332 -6.45 -16.84 -4.38
CA GLY A 332 -7.67 -17.37 -3.77
C GLY A 332 -7.42 -17.99 -2.40
N ASP A 333 -6.34 -18.77 -2.25
CA ASP A 333 -5.94 -19.37 -0.98
C ASP A 333 -5.53 -18.29 0.04
N TYR A 334 -4.74 -17.30 -0.40
CA TYR A 334 -4.37 -16.16 0.45
C TYR A 334 -5.56 -15.31 0.90
N GLN A 335 -6.65 -15.32 0.13
CA GLN A 335 -7.91 -14.68 0.51
C GLN A 335 -8.71 -15.55 1.48
N ALA A 336 -8.82 -16.86 1.25
CA ALA A 336 -9.42 -17.80 2.20
C ALA A 336 -8.72 -17.76 3.57
N MET A 337 -7.39 -17.74 3.59
CA MET A 337 -6.56 -17.62 4.80
C MET A 337 -6.90 -16.36 5.62
N LYS A 338 -7.12 -15.21 4.96
CA LYS A 338 -7.43 -13.96 5.67
C LYS A 338 -8.92 -13.80 6.03
N ALA A 339 -9.81 -14.59 5.42
CA ALA A 339 -11.23 -14.64 5.76
C ALA A 339 -11.56 -15.58 6.94
N ASN A 340 -10.61 -16.42 7.35
CA ASN A 340 -10.72 -17.34 8.50
C ASN A 340 -9.83 -16.86 9.67
N ASP A 341 -9.16 -17.78 10.37
CA ASP A 341 -8.40 -17.55 11.60
C ASP A 341 -6.98 -18.16 11.55
N GLY A 342 -6.23 -18.02 12.64
CA GLY A 342 -4.87 -18.53 12.77
C GLY A 342 -4.76 -20.06 12.68
N ALA A 343 -5.73 -20.80 13.23
CA ALA A 343 -5.77 -22.26 13.16
C ALA A 343 -5.95 -22.73 11.70
N PHE A 344 -6.79 -22.04 10.92
CA PHE A 344 -6.95 -22.26 9.49
C PHE A 344 -5.65 -21.95 8.73
N VAL A 345 -4.94 -20.87 9.06
CA VAL A 345 -3.63 -20.55 8.44
C VAL A 345 -2.58 -21.59 8.79
N ARG A 346 -2.45 -21.98 10.07
CA ARG A 346 -1.53 -23.04 10.52
C ARG A 346 -1.79 -24.34 9.76
N LYS A 347 -3.05 -24.77 9.67
CA LYS A 347 -3.41 -26.03 9.03
C LYS A 347 -3.21 -26.02 7.52
N ASN A 348 -3.72 -25.00 6.83
CA ASN A 348 -3.86 -25.03 5.36
C ASN A 348 -2.72 -24.31 4.61
N PHE A 349 -1.91 -23.48 5.28
CA PHE A 349 -0.66 -22.93 4.73
C PHE A 349 0.53 -23.70 5.30
N PHE A 350 0.91 -23.44 6.55
CA PHE A 350 2.13 -24.00 7.15
C PHE A 350 2.09 -25.54 7.24
N GLY A 351 0.94 -26.13 7.50
CA GLY A 351 0.72 -27.59 7.59
C GLY A 351 0.87 -28.35 6.28
N LYS A 352 1.09 -27.68 5.13
CA LYS A 352 1.28 -28.33 3.82
C LYS A 352 2.60 -29.10 3.71
N TYR A 353 3.64 -28.67 4.44
CA TYR A 353 4.94 -29.36 4.54
C TYR A 353 5.37 -29.51 6.01
N PRO A 354 5.96 -30.64 6.43
CA PRO A 354 6.50 -30.80 7.78
C PRO A 354 7.49 -29.70 8.20
N GLU A 355 8.31 -29.24 7.25
CA GLU A 355 9.29 -28.18 7.43
C GLU A 355 8.62 -26.85 7.77
N THR A 356 7.58 -26.45 7.02
CA THR A 356 6.84 -25.21 7.27
C THR A 356 5.93 -25.29 8.48
N ALA A 357 5.40 -26.47 8.81
CA ALA A 357 4.64 -26.70 10.04
C ALA A 357 5.55 -26.49 11.27
N LYS A 358 6.79 -27.02 11.20
CA LYS A 358 7.80 -26.87 12.24
C LYS A 358 8.21 -25.41 12.47
N LEU A 359 8.30 -24.59 11.41
CA LEU A 359 8.64 -23.18 11.54
C LEU A 359 7.70 -22.40 12.49
N VAL A 360 6.43 -22.82 12.63
CA VAL A 360 5.42 -22.15 13.48
C VAL A 360 4.98 -22.99 14.70
N GLU A 361 5.64 -24.12 15.00
CA GLU A 361 5.24 -25.08 16.05
C GLU A 361 5.15 -24.48 17.47
N HIS A 362 5.83 -23.35 17.67
CA HIS A 362 6.01 -22.64 18.93
C HIS A 362 5.19 -21.34 19.03
N MET A 363 4.49 -20.95 17.96
CA MET A 363 3.64 -19.74 17.90
C MET A 363 2.19 -20.09 18.22
N THR A 364 1.43 -19.21 18.87
CA THR A 364 -0.03 -19.36 19.01
C THR A 364 -0.75 -19.11 17.68
N ASP A 365 -2.05 -19.43 17.60
CA ASP A 365 -2.84 -19.15 16.39
C ASP A 365 -3.03 -17.64 16.18
N GLU A 366 -3.16 -16.87 17.25
CA GLU A 366 -3.21 -15.40 17.21
C GLU A 366 -1.91 -14.81 16.64
N GLU A 367 -0.75 -15.33 17.06
CA GLU A 367 0.56 -14.92 16.53
C GLU A 367 0.71 -15.28 15.04
N VAL A 368 0.23 -16.46 14.62
CA VAL A 368 0.18 -16.86 13.21
C VAL A 368 -0.76 -15.96 12.40
N PHE A 369 -1.86 -15.48 12.98
CA PHE A 369 -2.82 -14.61 12.29
C PHE A 369 -2.38 -13.14 12.19
N GLU A 370 -1.56 -12.65 13.12
CA GLU A 370 -0.94 -11.31 13.06
C GLU A 370 0.29 -11.24 12.13
N LEU A 371 0.65 -12.32 11.40
CA LEU A 371 1.68 -12.31 10.35
C LEU A 371 1.28 -11.43 9.15
N ARG A 372 1.58 -10.13 9.23
CA ARG A 372 1.06 -9.10 8.31
C ARG A 372 1.59 -9.21 6.87
N ARG A 373 0.74 -8.83 5.90
CA ARG A 373 1.15 -8.52 4.52
C ARG A 373 1.94 -7.19 4.49
N GLY A 374 2.94 -7.08 3.61
CA GLY A 374 4.01 -6.07 3.67
C GLY A 374 3.55 -4.61 3.67
N GLY A 375 2.49 -4.29 2.92
CA GLY A 375 1.93 -2.93 2.87
C GLY A 375 1.31 -2.42 4.19
N HIS A 376 1.22 -3.27 5.22
CA HIS A 376 0.74 -2.90 6.56
C HIS A 376 1.85 -2.69 7.60
N GLU A 377 3.14 -2.82 7.24
CA GLU A 377 4.23 -2.51 8.15
C GLU A 377 5.00 -1.25 7.68
N PRO A 378 4.86 -0.09 8.37
CA PRO A 378 5.35 1.19 7.89
C PRO A 378 6.85 1.27 7.60
N ALA A 379 7.68 0.50 8.30
CA ALA A 379 9.13 0.47 8.04
C ALA A 379 9.45 -0.09 6.64
N LYS A 380 8.84 -1.22 6.26
CA LYS A 380 9.04 -1.81 4.93
C LYS A 380 8.40 -0.99 3.82
N VAL A 381 7.27 -0.34 4.11
CA VAL A 381 6.65 0.64 3.20
C VAL A 381 7.59 1.81 2.92
N TYR A 382 8.22 2.38 3.97
CA TYR A 382 9.25 3.41 3.81
C TYR A 382 10.43 2.90 2.97
N ALA A 383 10.97 1.70 3.27
CA ALA A 383 12.11 1.14 2.54
C ALA A 383 11.83 0.96 1.04
N ALA A 384 10.62 0.48 0.68
CA ALA A 384 10.18 0.36 -0.71
C ALA A 384 10.02 1.73 -1.40
N PHE A 385 9.41 2.71 -0.72
CA PHE A 385 9.26 4.08 -1.24
C PHE A 385 10.62 4.76 -1.43
N HIS A 386 11.56 4.60 -0.49
CA HIS A 386 12.93 5.10 -0.58
C HIS A 386 13.67 4.52 -1.78
N ALA A 387 13.60 3.19 -1.98
CA ALA A 387 14.20 2.53 -3.13
C ALA A 387 13.62 3.03 -4.48
N ALA A 388 12.31 3.28 -4.56
CA ALA A 388 11.68 3.87 -5.76
C ALA A 388 11.96 5.38 -5.94
N ASN A 389 12.24 6.10 -4.86
CA ASN A 389 12.66 7.51 -4.94
C ASN A 389 14.09 7.62 -5.48
N GLU A 390 15.00 6.80 -4.98
CA GLU A 390 16.40 6.86 -5.35
C GLU A 390 16.76 6.14 -6.65
N HIS A 391 15.90 5.27 -7.17
CA HIS A 391 16.12 4.67 -8.48
C HIS A 391 16.16 5.72 -9.61
N LYS A 392 17.12 5.58 -10.54
CA LYS A 392 17.41 6.50 -11.66
C LYS A 392 17.45 5.73 -12.99
N ASN A 393 17.34 6.44 -14.12
CA ASN A 393 17.36 5.93 -15.50
C ASN A 393 16.19 5.02 -15.93
N GLN A 394 15.34 4.54 -15.03
CA GLN A 394 14.23 3.62 -15.33
C GLN A 394 13.00 3.96 -14.48
N PRO A 395 11.76 3.85 -15.00
CA PRO A 395 10.55 3.97 -14.18
C PRO A 395 10.44 2.81 -13.18
N THR A 396 9.83 3.08 -12.02
CA THR A 396 9.68 2.08 -10.95
C THR A 396 8.21 1.75 -10.68
N VAL A 397 7.90 0.48 -10.44
CA VAL A 397 6.62 0.02 -9.90
C VAL A 397 6.80 -0.67 -8.54
N LEU A 398 6.00 -0.24 -7.57
CA LEU A 398 5.83 -0.90 -6.28
C LEU A 398 4.62 -1.84 -6.35
N LEU A 399 4.85 -3.15 -6.22
CA LEU A 399 3.81 -4.17 -6.11
C LEU A 399 3.57 -4.45 -4.62
N VAL A 400 2.66 -3.71 -4.00
CA VAL A 400 2.50 -3.69 -2.54
C VAL A 400 1.32 -4.57 -2.11
N LYS A 401 1.61 -5.68 -1.44
CA LYS A 401 0.59 -6.62 -0.97
C LYS A 401 -0.09 -6.08 0.29
N THR A 402 -1.40 -5.86 0.23
CA THR A 402 -2.20 -5.29 1.32
C THR A 402 -3.40 -6.19 1.66
N VAL A 403 -4.32 -5.72 2.51
CA VAL A 403 -5.62 -6.35 2.81
C VAL A 403 -6.70 -5.30 2.59
N LYS A 404 -7.64 -5.57 1.69
CA LYS A 404 -8.86 -4.76 1.48
C LYS A 404 -9.65 -4.72 2.79
N GLY A 405 -9.97 -3.52 3.28
CA GLY A 405 -10.65 -3.36 4.58
C GLY A 405 -9.81 -3.65 5.82
N TYR A 406 -8.48 -3.48 5.77
CA TYR A 406 -7.61 -3.72 6.93
C TYR A 406 -8.02 -2.91 8.17
N GLY A 407 -8.27 -3.61 9.28
CA GLY A 407 -8.76 -3.08 10.54
C GLY A 407 -10.28 -2.95 10.63
N MET A 408 -11.05 -3.37 9.62
CA MET A 408 -12.52 -3.41 9.67
C MET A 408 -13.06 -4.72 10.27
N GLY A 409 -12.20 -5.72 10.53
CA GLY A 409 -12.60 -6.99 11.14
C GLY A 409 -13.78 -7.66 10.43
N LYS A 410 -14.80 -8.07 11.21
CA LYS A 410 -15.96 -8.81 10.68
C LYS A 410 -16.79 -8.01 9.66
N ALA A 411 -16.77 -6.67 9.69
CA ALA A 411 -17.47 -5.81 8.75
C ALA A 411 -16.99 -5.97 7.28
N GLY A 412 -15.76 -6.43 7.07
CA GLY A 412 -15.26 -6.66 5.72
C GLY A 412 -13.77 -6.93 5.52
N GLU A 413 -12.94 -7.05 6.56
CA GLU A 413 -11.50 -7.26 6.35
C GLU A 413 -11.24 -8.55 5.56
N GLY A 414 -10.64 -8.41 4.37
CA GLY A 414 -10.38 -9.52 3.44
C GLY A 414 -11.62 -10.04 2.67
N LYS A 415 -12.82 -9.49 2.89
CA LYS A 415 -14.09 -9.98 2.28
C LYS A 415 -14.46 -9.20 1.01
N ASN A 416 -14.97 -9.90 -0.01
CA ASN A 416 -15.37 -9.31 -1.29
C ASN A 416 -16.29 -8.07 -1.11
N THR A 417 -17.30 -8.18 -0.24
CA THR A 417 -18.34 -7.16 0.02
C THR A 417 -17.81 -5.81 0.51
N VAL A 418 -16.58 -5.73 1.04
CA VAL A 418 -16.07 -4.55 1.76
C VAL A 418 -15.93 -3.28 0.91
N HIS A 419 -15.98 -3.40 -0.41
CA HIS A 419 -16.02 -2.23 -1.30
C HIS A 419 -17.36 -1.48 -1.23
N GLN A 420 -18.45 -2.17 -0.86
CA GLN A 420 -19.80 -1.63 -0.68
C GLN A 420 -20.18 -1.46 0.81
N THR A 421 -19.36 -1.96 1.75
CA THR A 421 -19.55 -1.73 3.19
C THR A 421 -19.30 -0.25 3.54
N LYS A 422 -20.41 0.48 3.66
CA LYS A 422 -20.48 1.94 3.93
C LYS A 422 -21.41 2.32 5.08
N LYS A 423 -22.44 1.50 5.37
CA LYS A 423 -23.25 1.57 6.58
C LYS A 423 -22.70 0.50 7.55
N LEU A 424 -22.11 0.93 8.66
CA LEU A 424 -21.53 0.07 9.70
C LEU A 424 -22.46 0.01 10.92
N SER A 425 -22.49 -1.12 11.63
CA SER A 425 -23.17 -1.23 12.93
C SER A 425 -22.35 -0.55 14.03
N ASP A 426 -22.99 -0.27 15.18
CA ASP A 426 -22.28 0.33 16.32
C ASP A 426 -21.24 -0.63 16.93
N GLU A 427 -21.43 -1.95 16.79
CA GLU A 427 -20.43 -2.96 17.14
C GLU A 427 -19.21 -2.93 16.20
N ASP A 428 -19.42 -2.76 14.89
CA ASP A 428 -18.33 -2.62 13.92
C ASP A 428 -17.54 -1.32 14.15
N ILE A 429 -18.24 -0.23 14.45
CA ILE A 429 -17.64 1.07 14.78
C ILE A 429 -16.83 0.94 16.09
N LYS A 430 -17.35 0.25 17.11
CA LYS A 430 -16.63 -0.04 18.34
C LYS A 430 -15.38 -0.89 18.09
N TYR A 431 -15.50 -1.94 17.27
CA TYR A 431 -14.35 -2.76 16.88
C TYR A 431 -13.26 -1.90 16.21
N ILE A 432 -13.60 -1.00 15.30
CA ILE A 432 -12.64 -0.09 14.64
C ILE A 432 -12.03 0.89 15.65
N ARG A 433 -12.83 1.43 16.60
CA ARG A 433 -12.39 2.29 17.71
C ARG A 433 -11.32 1.58 18.54
N ASP A 434 -11.61 0.35 18.98
CA ASP A 434 -10.71 -0.48 19.79
C ASP A 434 -9.46 -0.92 19.00
N ARG A 435 -9.62 -1.41 17.76
CA ARG A 435 -8.55 -1.94 16.91
C ARG A 435 -7.48 -0.90 16.52
N PHE A 436 -7.82 0.38 16.62
CA PHE A 436 -6.92 1.52 16.39
C PHE A 436 -6.74 2.42 17.63
N ASN A 437 -7.19 1.96 18.81
CA ASN A 437 -7.09 2.64 20.11
C ASN A 437 -7.61 4.10 20.12
N ILE A 438 -8.62 4.41 19.31
CA ILE A 438 -9.13 5.78 19.10
C ILE A 438 -9.69 6.33 20.44
N PRO A 439 -9.36 7.56 20.87
CA PRO A 439 -9.61 8.03 22.23
C PRO A 439 -11.03 8.59 22.42
N ILE A 440 -12.03 7.91 21.86
CA ILE A 440 -13.45 8.27 21.95
C ILE A 440 -14.12 7.29 22.93
N PRO A 441 -14.75 7.76 24.03
CA PRO A 441 -15.41 6.88 25.00
C PRO A 441 -16.68 6.25 24.42
N ASP A 442 -17.09 5.10 24.96
CA ASP A 442 -18.28 4.36 24.53
C ASP A 442 -19.56 5.23 24.54
N SER A 443 -19.66 6.19 25.47
CA SER A 443 -20.79 7.12 25.59
C SER A 443 -20.93 8.12 24.45
N GLN A 444 -19.89 8.33 23.63
CA GLN A 444 -19.88 9.26 22.48
C GLN A 444 -19.83 8.52 21.14
N LEU A 445 -19.81 7.19 21.15
CA LEU A 445 -19.59 6.39 19.94
C LEU A 445 -20.73 6.51 18.92
N ALA A 446 -21.97 6.67 19.41
CA ALA A 446 -23.16 6.82 18.58
C ALA A 446 -23.22 8.15 17.80
N GLU A 447 -22.44 9.16 18.23
CA GLU A 447 -22.31 10.45 17.54
C GLU A 447 -21.34 10.37 16.34
N ILE A 448 -20.53 9.31 16.26
CA ILE A 448 -19.59 9.05 15.15
C ILE A 448 -18.66 10.27 14.92
N MET A 449 -18.19 10.87 16.01
CA MET A 449 -17.32 12.05 16.00
C MET A 449 -16.08 11.83 15.14
N VAL A 450 -15.69 12.83 14.34
CA VAL A 450 -14.37 12.85 13.71
C VAL A 450 -13.30 13.12 14.78
N ALA A 451 -12.21 12.35 14.74
CA ALA A 451 -11.09 12.50 15.67
C ALA A 451 -10.23 13.71 15.26
N ILE A 452 -9.94 14.56 16.23
CA ILE A 452 -9.05 15.72 16.12
C ILE A 452 -7.71 15.44 16.81
N THR A 453 -6.64 16.10 16.36
CA THR A 453 -5.28 15.98 16.93
C THR A 453 -5.09 16.74 18.25
N SER A 454 -6.02 17.63 18.62
CA SER A 454 -6.06 18.23 19.95
C SER A 454 -6.56 17.22 21.00
N THR A 455 -5.78 17.01 22.06
CA THR A 455 -6.18 16.17 23.20
C THR A 455 -7.44 16.72 23.89
N PRO A 456 -8.34 15.84 24.39
CA PRO A 456 -9.63 16.26 24.91
C PRO A 456 -9.52 16.96 26.27
N SER A 457 -9.40 18.28 26.22
CA SER A 457 -9.74 19.20 27.30
C SER A 457 -10.24 20.51 26.69
N TRP A 458 -11.06 21.27 27.42
CA TRP A 458 -11.61 22.58 26.99
C TRP A 458 -12.57 22.57 25.80
N ASN A 459 -13.77 22.01 25.99
CA ASN A 459 -14.95 22.40 25.18
C ASN A 459 -16.23 22.62 26.01
N SER A 460 -16.10 22.77 27.35
CA SER A 460 -17.20 22.98 28.29
C SER A 460 -17.04 24.20 29.20
N ALA A 461 -16.00 25.01 28.98
CA ALA A 461 -15.75 26.26 29.71
C ALA A 461 -14.96 27.25 28.86
N ASN A 462 -15.64 28.06 28.03
CA ASN A 462 -15.24 29.42 27.62
C ASN A 462 -16.20 30.01 26.56
N HIS A 463 -17.51 29.86 26.76
CA HIS A 463 -18.51 30.67 26.07
C HIS A 463 -18.57 32.11 26.65
N GLN A 464 -17.40 32.73 26.83
CA GLN A 464 -17.21 34.10 27.32
C GLN A 464 -15.75 34.56 27.07
N ASN A 465 -15.49 35.06 25.85
CA ASN A 465 -14.59 36.17 25.52
C ASN A 465 -14.35 36.21 24.00
N SER A 466 -15.32 36.78 23.29
CA SER A 466 -15.05 37.45 22.01
C SER A 466 -14.12 38.66 22.24
N GLU A 467 -13.59 39.22 21.15
CA GLU A 467 -12.73 40.42 21.11
C GLU A 467 -11.27 40.26 21.59
N ARG A 468 -10.40 39.81 20.68
CA ARG A 468 -9.31 40.63 20.10
C ARG A 468 -8.66 39.91 18.93
N GLY A 469 -8.34 40.65 17.87
CA GLY A 469 -7.78 40.08 16.64
C GLY A 469 -6.27 39.89 16.68
N ALA A 470 -5.81 38.76 16.15
CA ALA A 470 -4.42 38.48 15.80
C ALA A 470 -4.35 37.81 14.42
N ARG A 471 -3.18 37.80 13.79
CA ARG A 471 -2.95 37.21 12.45
C ARG A 471 -2.75 35.68 12.56
N PRO A 472 -3.01 34.89 11.50
CA PRO A 472 -2.78 33.45 11.53
C PRO A 472 -1.31 33.12 11.82
N GLU A 473 -1.07 32.23 12.78
CA GLU A 473 0.27 31.80 13.16
C GLU A 473 0.80 30.64 12.29
N ASN A 474 2.11 30.45 12.34
CA ASN A 474 2.85 29.52 11.48
C ASN A 474 2.53 28.04 11.82
N PRO A 475 2.15 27.17 10.85
CA PRO A 475 1.86 25.74 11.08
C PRO A 475 2.97 24.97 11.82
N ALA A 476 4.24 25.35 11.63
CA ALA A 476 5.37 24.74 12.34
C ALA A 476 5.33 24.93 13.87
N TYR A 477 4.58 25.93 14.36
CA TYR A 477 4.44 26.21 15.79
C TYR A 477 3.48 25.22 16.47
N CYS A 478 2.35 24.89 15.85
CA CYS A 478 1.42 23.86 16.33
C CYS A 478 2.09 22.48 16.45
N ALA A 479 2.84 22.08 15.42
CA ALA A 479 3.61 20.82 15.44
C ALA A 479 4.60 20.76 16.62
N LYS A 480 5.19 21.89 16.98
CA LYS A 480 6.16 21.98 18.09
C LYS A 480 5.50 21.96 19.47
N GLN A 481 4.28 22.49 19.61
CA GLN A 481 3.53 22.43 20.88
C GLN A 481 2.97 21.04 21.18
N LEU A 482 2.50 20.31 20.15
CA LEU A 482 1.99 18.94 20.28
C LEU A 482 3.02 18.00 20.94
N LEU A 483 4.28 18.08 20.51
CA LEU A 483 5.39 17.30 21.05
C LEU A 483 5.61 17.49 22.57
N THR A 484 5.44 18.72 23.07
CA THR A 484 5.59 19.04 24.51
C THR A 484 4.40 18.65 25.39
N ALA A 485 3.24 18.34 24.82
CA ALA A 485 2.07 17.88 25.57
C ALA A 485 2.11 16.36 25.79
N GLU A 486 2.29 15.58 24.71
CA GLU A 486 2.27 14.11 24.81
C GLU A 486 3.48 13.55 25.60
N THR A 487 4.66 14.17 25.47
CA THR A 487 5.84 13.77 26.26
C THR A 487 5.64 13.89 27.77
N LYS A 488 4.90 14.90 28.24
CA LYS A 488 4.49 15.03 29.65
C LYS A 488 3.44 13.99 30.04
N SER A 489 2.49 13.69 29.15
CA SER A 489 1.49 12.65 29.40
C SER A 489 2.12 11.27 29.56
N ILE A 490 3.11 10.93 28.73
CA ILE A 490 3.81 9.63 28.78
C ILE A 490 4.68 9.54 30.04
N ALA A 491 5.41 10.61 30.40
CA ALA A 491 6.21 10.65 31.63
C ALA A 491 5.35 10.40 32.89
N ASN A 492 4.18 11.03 32.98
CA ASN A 492 3.24 10.86 34.10
C ASN A 492 2.50 9.50 34.10
N SER A 493 2.72 8.65 33.10
CA SER A 493 2.16 7.28 33.04
C SER A 493 3.17 6.19 33.42
N LEU A 494 4.39 6.60 33.79
CA LEU A 494 5.51 5.74 34.20
C LEU A 494 6.01 6.08 35.61
N SER A 495 5.15 6.69 36.43
CA SER A 495 5.37 7.09 37.82
C SER A 495 4.17 6.70 38.68
#